data_AF-A0A545SC37-F1
#
_entry.id   AF-A0A545SC37-F1
#
_cell.length_a   1.000
_cell.length_b   1.000
_cell.length_c   1.000
_cell.angle_alpha   90.00
_cell.angle_beta   90.00
_cell.angle_gamma   90.00
#
_symmetry.space_group_name_H-M   'P 1'
#
loop_
_entity.id
_entity.type
_entity.pdbx_description
1 polymer ?
#
loop_
_entity_poly.entity_id
_entity_poly.type
_entity_poly.pdbx_seq_one_letter_code
_entity_poly.pdbx_strand_id
1 'polypeptide(L)'
;MSNILKAFVTIVNNNKINIDTLKSGNNRANNMGEGLENFIKNAFANTLNEDDELKRLSIFENIYAYMGNKNNPPDLILKNSDAIEIKKLESKNSAIALNSSYPKAKLHADSLMITKACRECEQWSEKDMLYAIGYTTQSQLKSLWFIYGDCFCADKEIYERIKDTISHGITSIADVEFTPTNELGKVKKVDPLGITDLRIRGMWHIENPTKIFNYLYNYDETKSFQLICLMKKEKYNSMPLEDIEAIEELENVSIGDVKIKNPNNPVQLIDGVMLVFKI
;
A
#
# COMPACT_ATOMS: atom_id res chain seq x y z
N MET A 1 14.04 15.23 -1.63
CA MET A 1 12.88 14.51 -1.05
C MET A 1 12.85 13.10 -1.61
N SER A 2 12.31 12.12 -0.86
CA SER A 2 12.11 10.75 -1.37
C SER A 2 10.76 10.63 -2.08
N ASN A 3 10.70 9.73 -3.06
CA ASN A 3 9.51 9.43 -3.86
C ASN A 3 9.63 8.02 -4.47
N ILE A 4 8.60 7.64 -5.22
CA ILE A 4 8.51 6.33 -5.86
C ILE A 4 9.61 6.05 -6.88
N LEU A 5 10.04 7.04 -7.66
CA LEU A 5 11.08 6.84 -8.68
C LEU A 5 12.42 6.54 -8.01
N LYS A 6 12.77 7.27 -6.96
CA LYS A 6 13.97 6.97 -6.15
C LYS A 6 13.94 5.57 -5.56
N ALA A 7 12.81 5.17 -4.96
CA ALA A 7 12.67 3.82 -4.43
C ALA A 7 12.81 2.76 -5.52
N PHE A 8 12.25 3.00 -6.72
CA PHE A 8 12.39 2.11 -7.87
C PHE A 8 13.85 1.98 -8.30
N VAL A 9 14.57 3.11 -8.49
CA VAL A 9 16.01 3.12 -8.80
C VAL A 9 16.81 2.36 -7.74
N THR A 10 16.56 2.64 -6.46
CA THR A 10 17.23 1.95 -5.35
C THR A 10 17.02 0.43 -5.42
N ILE A 11 15.82 -0.05 -5.72
CA ILE A 11 15.55 -1.49 -5.82
C ILE A 11 16.25 -2.11 -7.05
N VAL A 12 16.18 -1.44 -8.21
CA VAL A 12 16.82 -1.90 -9.44
C VAL A 12 18.34 -2.01 -9.25
N ASN A 13 18.98 -1.00 -8.67
CA ASN A 13 20.43 -0.97 -8.46
C ASN A 13 20.89 -1.99 -7.40
N ASN A 14 20.00 -2.45 -6.52
CA ASN A 14 20.30 -3.41 -5.46
C ASN A 14 19.66 -4.79 -5.71
N ASN A 15 19.30 -5.10 -6.96
CA ASN A 15 18.55 -6.30 -7.30
C ASN A 15 19.22 -7.62 -6.84
N LYS A 16 20.56 -7.68 -6.79
CA LYS A 16 21.34 -8.84 -6.34
C LYS A 16 21.23 -9.09 -4.83
N ILE A 17 20.93 -8.05 -4.06
CA ILE A 17 20.92 -8.09 -2.59
C ILE A 17 19.56 -8.59 -2.07
N ASN A 18 18.51 -8.60 -2.89
CA ASN A 18 17.11 -8.73 -2.45
C ASN A 18 16.47 -10.12 -2.57
N ILE A 19 17.07 -11.06 -3.29
CA ILE A 19 16.47 -12.41 -3.47
C ILE A 19 16.72 -13.30 -2.25
N ASP A 20 17.73 -12.99 -1.42
CA ASP A 20 18.13 -13.80 -0.26
C ASP A 20 17.99 -13.14 1.13
N THR A 21 17.82 -11.82 1.22
CA THR A 21 17.90 -11.05 2.49
C THR A 21 16.59 -10.88 3.26
N LEU A 22 15.44 -11.37 2.76
CA LEU A 22 14.26 -11.55 3.62
C LEU A 22 14.50 -12.57 4.77
N LYS A 23 15.70 -13.17 4.84
CA LYS A 23 16.13 -14.20 5.80
C LYS A 23 16.85 -13.66 7.04
N SER A 24 17.15 -12.37 7.18
CA SER A 24 17.91 -11.87 8.34
C SER A 24 17.03 -11.56 9.55
N GLY A 25 16.94 -12.54 10.46
CA GLY A 25 16.46 -12.38 11.84
C GLY A 25 16.45 -13.71 12.59
N ASN A 26 17.05 -13.75 13.79
CA ASN A 26 17.22 -14.97 14.61
C ASN A 26 15.91 -15.64 15.09
N ASN A 27 14.73 -15.12 14.73
CA ASN A 27 13.42 -15.67 15.11
C ASN A 27 12.57 -15.98 13.87
N ARG A 28 12.70 -17.22 13.39
CA ARG A 28 12.18 -17.71 12.09
C ARG A 28 10.65 -17.71 11.92
N ALA A 29 9.86 -17.54 12.98
CA ALA A 29 8.40 -17.67 12.90
C ALA A 29 7.62 -16.33 12.81
N ASN A 30 8.20 -15.21 13.25
CA ASN A 30 7.51 -13.92 13.33
C ASN A 30 8.00 -12.86 12.30
N ASN A 31 9.17 -13.05 11.69
CA ASN A 31 9.88 -11.98 10.96
C ASN A 31 9.59 -11.91 9.44
N MET A 32 8.71 -12.76 8.90
CA MET A 32 8.52 -12.83 7.44
C MET A 32 7.63 -11.72 6.85
N GLY A 33 6.74 -11.11 7.65
CA GLY A 33 5.99 -9.90 7.25
C GLY A 33 6.83 -8.63 7.41
N GLU A 34 7.58 -8.58 8.49
CA GLU A 34 8.53 -7.51 8.81
C GLU A 34 9.61 -7.34 7.74
N GLY A 35 10.03 -8.44 7.09
CA GLY A 35 11.01 -8.42 6.01
C GLY A 35 10.60 -7.55 4.80
N LEU A 36 9.34 -7.66 4.33
CA LEU A 36 8.87 -6.83 3.21
C LEU A 36 8.72 -5.37 3.65
N GLU A 37 8.16 -5.12 4.83
CA GLU A 37 8.01 -3.75 5.36
C GLU A 37 9.37 -3.06 5.51
N ASN A 38 10.35 -3.75 6.08
CA ASN A 38 11.71 -3.24 6.22
C ASN A 38 12.38 -3.05 4.86
N PHE A 39 12.18 -3.97 3.92
CA PHE A 39 12.68 -3.80 2.55
C PHE A 39 12.16 -2.52 1.90
N ILE A 40 10.84 -2.28 1.95
CA ILE A 40 10.23 -1.06 1.41
C ILE A 40 10.73 0.18 2.15
N LYS A 41 10.81 0.16 3.49
CA LYS A 41 11.37 1.29 4.27
C LYS A 41 12.78 1.65 3.84
N ASN A 42 13.63 0.64 3.64
CA ASN A 42 15.01 0.85 3.21
C ASN A 42 15.11 1.27 1.74
N ALA A 43 14.23 0.78 0.87
CA ALA A 43 14.18 1.18 -0.53
C ALA A 43 13.88 2.68 -0.68
N PHE A 44 12.86 3.19 0.01
CA PHE A 44 12.53 4.62 -0.01
C PHE A 44 13.56 5.51 0.71
N ALA A 45 14.30 4.96 1.67
CA ALA A 45 15.36 5.68 2.37
C ALA A 45 16.74 5.57 1.70
N ASN A 46 16.87 4.74 0.65
CA ASN A 46 18.15 4.38 0.04
C ASN A 46 19.17 3.79 1.02
N THR A 47 18.72 2.89 1.90
CA THR A 47 19.51 2.29 2.99
C THR A 47 19.55 0.76 2.93
N LEU A 48 19.32 0.15 1.75
CA LEU A 48 19.34 -1.32 1.59
C LEU A 48 20.68 -1.96 1.98
N ASN A 49 21.77 -1.21 1.91
CA ASN A 49 23.13 -1.65 2.24
C ASN A 49 23.70 -0.92 3.47
N GLU A 50 22.85 -0.28 4.28
CA GLU A 50 23.28 0.41 5.50
C GLU A 50 23.16 -0.53 6.70
N ASP A 51 24.31 -1.00 7.18
CA ASP A 51 24.42 -1.89 8.33
C ASP A 51 24.39 -1.13 9.67
N ASP A 52 24.72 0.17 9.69
CA ASP A 52 24.64 0.99 10.89
C ASP A 52 23.18 1.37 11.18
N GLU A 53 22.62 0.77 12.24
CA GLU A 53 21.25 1.00 12.66
C GLU A 53 20.98 2.47 13.05
N LEU A 54 21.91 3.14 13.74
CA LEU A 54 21.71 4.52 14.18
C LEU A 54 21.74 5.47 12.98
N LYS A 55 22.64 5.25 12.03
CA LYS A 55 22.70 6.02 10.79
C LYS A 55 21.43 5.81 9.97
N ARG A 56 20.94 4.58 9.85
CA ARG A 56 19.68 4.26 9.18
C ARG A 56 18.48 4.96 9.85
N LEU A 57 18.39 4.92 11.18
CA LEU A 57 17.32 5.58 11.92
C LEU A 57 17.35 7.11 11.73
N SER A 58 18.54 7.72 11.70
CA SER A 58 18.70 9.14 11.40
C SER A 58 18.25 9.49 9.97
N ILE A 59 18.52 8.63 8.99
CA ILE A 59 18.00 8.81 7.63
C ILE A 59 16.48 8.68 7.63
N PHE A 60 15.93 7.69 8.31
CA PHE A 60 14.48 7.48 8.40
C PHE A 60 13.76 8.70 8.99
N GLU A 61 14.31 9.30 10.04
CA GLU A 61 13.78 10.53 10.63
C GLU A 61 13.70 11.67 9.60
N ASN A 62 14.61 11.72 8.63
CA ASN A 62 14.61 12.74 7.57
C ASN A 62 13.65 12.43 6.41
N ILE A 63 13.35 11.15 6.17
CA ILE A 63 12.54 10.70 5.03
C ILE A 63 11.05 10.58 5.37
N TYR A 64 10.73 10.10 6.57
CA TYR A 64 9.35 9.77 6.94
C TYR A 64 8.76 10.82 7.88
N ALA A 65 7.52 11.22 7.61
CA ALA A 65 6.70 11.98 8.55
C ALA A 65 6.01 11.05 9.56
N TYR A 66 5.66 9.85 9.13
CA TYR A 66 4.96 8.88 9.96
C TYR A 66 5.36 7.45 9.60
N MET A 67 5.43 6.59 10.62
CA MET A 67 5.48 5.14 10.45
C MET A 67 4.38 4.51 11.31
N GLY A 68 3.52 3.74 10.67
CA GLY A 68 2.43 3.04 11.31
C GLY A 68 2.87 1.74 11.97
N ASN A 69 1.88 1.02 12.48
CA ASN A 69 2.04 -0.36 12.92
C ASN A 69 0.91 -1.20 12.34
N LYS A 70 0.98 -2.53 12.52
CA LYS A 70 0.03 -3.50 11.94
C LYS A 70 -1.46 -3.16 12.11
N ASN A 71 -1.83 -2.40 13.14
CA ASN A 71 -3.22 -2.07 13.44
C ASN A 71 -3.64 -0.67 12.97
N ASN A 72 -2.70 0.14 12.50
CA ASN A 72 -2.87 1.58 12.30
C ASN A 72 -2.31 2.01 10.93
N PRO A 73 -3.15 2.01 9.88
CA PRO A 73 -2.74 2.50 8.57
C PRO A 73 -2.56 4.04 8.57
N PRO A 74 -1.82 4.60 7.60
CA PRO A 74 -0.99 3.89 6.61
C PRO A 74 0.27 3.31 7.26
N ASP A 75 0.95 2.40 6.56
CA ASP A 75 2.21 1.84 7.05
C ASP A 75 3.32 2.90 7.09
N LEU A 76 3.36 3.81 6.10
CA LEU A 76 4.34 4.91 6.03
C LEU A 76 3.70 6.20 5.48
N ILE A 77 4.25 7.35 5.88
CA ILE A 77 4.08 8.63 5.18
C ILE A 77 5.47 9.21 4.93
N LEU A 78 5.78 9.50 3.67
CA LEU A 78 6.96 10.27 3.29
C LEU A 78 6.74 11.75 3.61
N LYS A 79 7.75 12.44 4.14
CA LYS A 79 7.66 13.88 4.43
C LYS A 79 7.30 14.66 3.18
N ASN A 80 6.25 15.47 3.27
CA ASN A 80 5.70 16.28 2.18
C ASN A 80 5.42 15.49 0.89
N SER A 81 5.13 14.19 1.02
CA SER A 81 4.98 13.28 -0.11
C SER A 81 3.94 12.20 0.22
N ASP A 82 3.97 11.10 -0.51
CA ASP A 82 2.91 10.09 -0.56
C ASP A 82 2.80 9.27 0.74
N ALA A 83 1.60 8.75 0.99
CA ALA A 83 1.35 7.70 1.97
C ALA A 83 1.54 6.32 1.32
N ILE A 84 2.04 5.34 2.06
CA ILE A 84 2.35 4.00 1.54
C ILE A 84 1.64 2.94 2.40
N GLU A 85 0.94 2.03 1.73
CA GLU A 85 0.33 0.85 2.31
C GLU A 85 1.00 -0.40 1.73
N ILE A 86 1.53 -1.27 2.60
CA ILE A 86 2.32 -2.44 2.26
C ILE A 86 1.46 -3.68 2.45
N LYS A 87 1.48 -4.57 1.45
CA LYS A 87 0.76 -5.85 1.49
C LYS A 87 1.63 -6.99 0.99
N LYS A 88 1.82 -7.99 1.86
CA LYS A 88 2.48 -9.24 1.50
C LYS A 88 1.44 -10.28 1.08
N LEU A 89 1.68 -10.94 -0.04
CA LEU A 89 0.88 -12.03 -0.55
C LEU A 89 1.73 -13.29 -0.68
N GLU A 90 1.11 -14.44 -0.43
CA GLU A 90 1.76 -15.77 -0.58
C GLU A 90 1.36 -16.46 -1.89
N SER A 91 0.50 -15.82 -2.68
CA SER A 91 0.12 -16.26 -4.02
C SER A 91 0.10 -15.06 -4.98
N LYS A 92 0.58 -15.27 -6.21
CA LYS A 92 0.61 -14.24 -7.26
C LYS A 92 -0.77 -13.68 -7.62
N ASN A 93 -1.84 -14.43 -7.34
CA ASN A 93 -3.20 -14.14 -7.78
C ASN A 93 -4.19 -14.01 -6.62
N SER A 94 -3.74 -14.08 -5.36
CA SER A 94 -4.64 -13.91 -4.22
C SER A 94 -5.15 -12.47 -4.15
N ALA A 95 -6.45 -12.33 -3.84
CA ALA A 95 -7.02 -11.05 -3.47
C ALA A 95 -6.31 -10.49 -2.23
N ILE A 96 -6.26 -9.16 -2.16
CA ILE A 96 -5.64 -8.42 -1.08
C ILE A 96 -6.72 -8.13 -0.04
N ALA A 97 -6.54 -8.66 1.16
CA ALA A 97 -7.39 -8.33 2.29
C ALA A 97 -7.01 -6.95 2.86
N LEU A 98 -7.98 -6.06 2.95
CA LEU A 98 -7.88 -4.74 3.58
C LEU A 98 -8.70 -4.79 4.87
N ASN A 99 -8.00 -5.10 5.96
CA ASN A 99 -8.62 -5.24 7.27
C ASN A 99 -9.04 -3.86 7.79
N SER A 100 -10.28 -3.78 8.28
CA SER A 100 -10.81 -2.63 9.02
C SER A 100 -10.89 -1.32 8.24
N SER A 101 -10.53 -1.26 6.96
CA SER A 101 -10.75 -0.07 6.13
C SER A 101 -10.93 -0.42 4.66
N TYR A 102 -11.67 0.41 3.95
CA TYR A 102 -11.91 0.26 2.51
C TYR A 102 -10.65 0.61 1.69
N PRO A 103 -10.57 0.17 0.41
CA PRO A 103 -9.53 0.59 -0.52
C PRO A 103 -9.54 2.10 -0.76
N LYS A 104 -8.39 2.75 -0.77
CA LYS A 104 -8.25 4.21 -0.79
C LYS A 104 -7.55 4.67 -2.05
N ALA A 105 -8.18 5.54 -2.83
CA ALA A 105 -7.50 6.27 -3.89
C ALA A 105 -6.49 7.28 -3.32
N LYS A 106 -6.89 7.95 -2.24
CA LYS A 106 -6.12 8.95 -1.51
C LYS A 106 -6.27 8.75 0.00
N LEU A 107 -5.31 9.24 0.77
CA LEU A 107 -5.43 9.34 2.23
C LEU A 107 -5.89 10.75 2.60
N HIS A 108 -6.81 10.88 3.54
CA HIS A 108 -7.28 12.18 4.03
C HIS A 108 -6.95 12.37 5.51
N ALA A 109 -6.53 13.58 5.86
CA ALA A 109 -6.14 13.94 7.22
C ALA A 109 -7.34 13.97 8.18
N ASP A 110 -8.56 14.13 7.68
CA ASP A 110 -9.79 14.12 8.47
C ASP A 110 -10.31 12.70 8.79
N SER A 111 -9.66 11.65 8.26
CA SER A 111 -10.10 10.28 8.45
C SER A 111 -10.02 9.85 9.92
N LEU A 112 -11.14 9.37 10.45
CA LEU A 112 -11.22 8.79 11.79
C LEU A 112 -10.62 7.38 11.87
N MET A 113 -10.23 6.81 10.72
CA MET A 113 -9.68 5.46 10.61
C MET A 113 -8.15 5.43 10.74
N ILE A 114 -7.50 6.61 10.82
CA ILE A 114 -6.06 6.75 11.06
C ILE A 114 -5.81 7.35 12.44
N THR A 115 -4.60 7.18 12.95
CA THR A 115 -4.25 7.65 14.31
C THR A 115 -4.11 9.16 14.37
N LYS A 116 -4.25 9.73 15.58
CA LYS A 116 -3.96 11.15 15.82
C LYS A 116 -2.53 11.51 15.41
N ALA A 117 -1.56 10.67 15.75
CA ALA A 117 -0.15 10.85 15.37
C ALA A 117 0.05 10.90 13.85
N CYS A 118 -0.70 10.09 13.08
CA CYS A 118 -0.69 10.16 11.62
C CYS A 118 -1.31 11.45 11.09
N ARG A 119 -2.43 11.90 11.66
CA ARG A 119 -3.08 13.16 11.25
C ARG A 119 -2.18 14.38 11.50
N GLU A 120 -1.46 14.36 12.62
CA GLU A 120 -0.65 15.48 13.10
C GLU A 120 0.83 15.37 12.71
N CYS A 121 1.21 14.41 11.86
CA CYS A 121 2.62 14.18 11.52
C CYS A 121 3.26 15.34 10.74
N GLU A 122 2.45 16.09 9.99
CA GLU A 122 2.80 17.34 9.32
C GLU A 122 1.50 18.10 8.97
N GLN A 123 1.60 19.25 8.30
CA GLN A 123 0.41 19.97 7.80
C GLN A 123 0.01 19.42 6.43
N TRP A 124 -1.14 18.76 6.34
CA TRP A 124 -1.67 18.21 5.09
C TRP A 124 -3.19 18.04 5.17
N SER A 125 -3.86 18.01 4.01
CA SER A 125 -5.28 17.69 3.88
C SER A 125 -5.49 16.33 3.23
N GLU A 126 -4.71 16.06 2.17
CA GLU A 126 -4.76 14.84 1.39
C GLU A 126 -3.34 14.40 0.99
N LYS A 127 -3.15 13.10 0.85
CA LYS A 127 -1.94 12.49 0.28
C LYS A 127 -2.31 11.42 -0.74
N ASP A 128 -1.48 11.26 -1.75
CA ASP A 128 -1.57 10.10 -2.64
C ASP A 128 -1.35 8.82 -1.84
N MET A 129 -2.18 7.81 -2.09
CA MET A 129 -2.01 6.48 -1.53
C MET A 129 -1.21 5.64 -2.51
N LEU A 130 -0.07 5.11 -2.10
CA LEU A 130 0.71 4.15 -2.87
C LEU A 130 0.60 2.76 -2.24
N TYR A 131 0.15 1.78 -3.02
CA TYR A 131 0.15 0.39 -2.59
C TYR A 131 1.44 -0.30 -3.01
N ALA A 132 2.19 -0.84 -2.04
CA ALA A 132 3.35 -1.68 -2.23
C ALA A 132 2.97 -3.15 -1.98
N ILE A 133 2.66 -3.88 -3.05
CA ILE A 133 2.12 -5.24 -2.98
C ILE A 133 3.21 -6.24 -3.39
N GLY A 134 3.78 -6.93 -2.40
CA GLY A 134 4.83 -7.93 -2.60
C GLY A 134 4.28 -9.34 -2.64
N TYR A 135 4.58 -10.09 -3.69
CA TYR A 135 4.35 -11.53 -3.77
C TYR A 135 5.61 -12.27 -3.36
N THR A 136 5.52 -13.03 -2.27
CA THR A 136 6.64 -13.82 -1.73
C THR A 136 6.33 -15.31 -1.79
N THR A 137 7.32 -16.13 -2.14
CA THR A 137 7.25 -17.60 -2.07
C THR A 137 8.50 -18.12 -1.38
N GLN A 138 8.36 -18.97 -0.36
CA GLN A 138 9.50 -19.54 0.38
C GLN A 138 10.53 -18.48 0.83
N SER A 139 10.04 -17.36 1.36
CA SER A 139 10.87 -16.21 1.78
C SER A 139 11.64 -15.51 0.66
N GLN A 140 11.30 -15.72 -0.61
CA GLN A 140 11.84 -14.96 -1.74
C GLN A 140 10.77 -14.03 -2.29
N LEU A 141 11.12 -12.76 -2.50
CA LEU A 141 10.27 -11.81 -3.20
C LEU A 141 10.30 -12.12 -4.70
N LYS A 142 9.16 -12.49 -5.27
CA LYS A 142 9.01 -12.87 -6.68
C LYS A 142 8.47 -11.74 -7.54
N SER A 143 7.65 -10.88 -6.95
CA SER A 143 7.31 -9.59 -7.57
C SER A 143 6.93 -8.55 -6.55
N LEU A 144 7.08 -7.30 -6.94
CA LEU A 144 6.62 -6.14 -6.20
C LEU A 144 5.86 -5.21 -7.14
N TRP A 145 4.62 -4.92 -6.79
CA TRP A 145 3.83 -3.88 -7.42
C TRP A 145 3.88 -2.62 -6.57
N PHE A 146 4.20 -1.51 -7.21
CA PHE A 146 3.91 -0.18 -6.73
C PHE A 146 2.77 0.39 -7.56
N ILE A 147 1.62 0.65 -6.94
CA ILE A 147 0.47 1.15 -7.66
C ILE A 147 -0.20 2.28 -6.90
N TYR A 148 -0.38 3.42 -7.55
CA TYR A 148 -1.13 4.51 -6.96
C TYR A 148 -2.61 4.15 -6.83
N GLY A 149 -3.18 4.49 -5.68
CA GLY A 149 -4.55 4.19 -5.33
C GLY A 149 -5.54 4.78 -6.32
N ASP A 150 -5.26 5.94 -6.90
CA ASP A 150 -6.14 6.57 -7.89
C ASP A 150 -6.06 5.96 -9.31
N CYS A 151 -5.23 4.92 -9.48
CA CYS A 151 -5.24 4.00 -10.63
C CYS A 151 -5.93 2.67 -10.30
N PHE A 152 -6.20 2.39 -9.02
CA PHE A 152 -6.51 1.05 -8.51
C PHE A 152 -7.84 0.96 -7.77
N CYS A 153 -8.19 2.02 -7.05
CA CYS A 153 -9.32 2.15 -6.15
C CYS A 153 -10.20 3.29 -6.62
N ALA A 154 -11.50 3.17 -6.36
CA ALA A 154 -12.45 4.25 -6.62
C ALA A 154 -12.36 5.34 -5.55
N ASP A 155 -13.10 6.42 -5.73
CA ASP A 155 -13.18 7.52 -4.77
C ASP A 155 -13.89 7.05 -3.48
N LYS A 156 -13.53 7.66 -2.34
CA LYS A 156 -13.95 7.19 -1.01
C LYS A 156 -15.48 7.12 -0.87
N GLU A 157 -16.19 8.03 -1.53
CA GLU A 157 -17.64 8.17 -1.48
C GLU A 157 -18.36 6.91 -1.95
N ILE A 158 -17.77 6.16 -2.90
CA ILE A 158 -18.32 4.90 -3.39
C ILE A 158 -18.35 3.84 -2.28
N TYR A 159 -17.27 3.77 -1.49
CA TYR A 159 -17.14 2.80 -0.40
C TYR A 159 -17.91 3.25 0.84
N GLU A 160 -17.84 4.53 1.19
CA GLU A 160 -18.54 5.13 2.33
C GLU A 160 -20.05 4.99 2.19
N ARG A 161 -20.62 5.20 1.00
CA ARG A 161 -22.04 4.97 0.74
C ARG A 161 -22.48 3.56 1.15
N ILE A 162 -21.71 2.52 0.81
CA ILE A 162 -22.04 1.13 1.18
C ILE A 162 -21.86 0.92 2.68
N LYS A 163 -20.75 1.40 3.26
CA LYS A 163 -20.50 1.33 4.70
C LYS A 163 -21.66 1.95 5.48
N ASP A 164 -22.04 3.17 5.14
CA ASP A 164 -23.06 3.93 5.84
C ASP A 164 -24.43 3.31 5.67
N THR A 165 -24.78 2.83 4.47
CA THR A 165 -26.05 2.12 4.23
C THR A 165 -26.18 0.88 5.13
N ILE A 166 -25.10 0.09 5.23
CA ILE A 166 -25.09 -1.11 6.08
C ILE A 166 -25.15 -0.72 7.56
N SER A 167 -24.34 0.26 7.99
CA SER A 167 -24.34 0.72 9.38
C SER A 167 -25.72 1.21 9.81
N HIS A 168 -26.41 2.01 8.98
CA HIS A 168 -27.78 2.49 9.25
C HIS A 168 -28.77 1.33 9.32
N GLY A 169 -28.67 0.34 8.42
CA GLY A 169 -29.53 -0.84 8.44
C GLY A 169 -29.36 -1.65 9.74
N ILE A 170 -28.11 -1.82 10.19
CA ILE A 170 -27.79 -2.53 11.43
C ILE A 170 -28.33 -1.77 12.64
N THR A 171 -28.06 -0.48 12.76
CA THR A 171 -28.47 0.32 13.94
C THR A 171 -29.98 0.55 14.03
N SER A 172 -30.72 0.29 12.95
CA SER A 172 -32.19 0.38 12.91
C SER A 172 -32.90 -0.89 13.38
N ILE A 173 -32.17 -1.95 13.75
CA ILE A 173 -32.76 -3.20 14.26
C ILE A 173 -33.31 -2.96 15.67
N ALA A 174 -34.60 -3.23 15.86
CA ALA A 174 -35.26 -3.11 17.16
C ALA A 174 -34.68 -4.10 18.19
N ASP A 175 -34.74 -3.72 19.47
CA ASP A 175 -34.33 -4.55 20.62
C ASP A 175 -32.85 -4.96 20.66
N VAL A 176 -31.97 -4.21 19.97
CA VAL A 176 -30.51 -4.42 20.01
C VAL A 176 -29.80 -3.18 20.54
N GLU A 177 -28.99 -3.35 21.60
CA GLU A 177 -28.19 -2.27 22.19
C GLU A 177 -26.92 -1.99 21.36
N PHE A 178 -27.02 -1.08 20.40
CA PHE A 178 -25.87 -0.61 19.62
C PHE A 178 -25.08 0.49 20.32
N THR A 179 -23.76 0.46 20.17
CA THR A 179 -22.86 1.56 20.56
C THR A 179 -22.27 2.24 19.31
N PRO A 180 -22.18 3.58 19.27
CA PRO A 180 -21.45 4.29 18.21
C PRO A 180 -20.00 3.78 18.09
N THR A 181 -19.55 3.54 16.87
CA THR A 181 -18.20 3.08 16.56
C THR A 181 -17.77 3.59 15.18
N ASN A 182 -16.46 3.66 14.94
CA ASN A 182 -15.91 3.96 13.61
C ASN A 182 -16.09 2.79 12.62
N GLU A 183 -16.50 1.62 13.12
CA GLU A 183 -16.80 0.40 12.36
C GLU A 183 -18.27 0.33 11.90
N LEU A 184 -18.76 -0.86 11.50
CA LEU A 184 -20.15 -1.04 11.08
C LEU A 184 -21.11 -1.12 12.27
N GLY A 185 -20.67 -1.64 13.41
CA GLY A 185 -21.48 -1.68 14.62
C GLY A 185 -20.82 -2.44 15.76
N LYS A 186 -21.26 -2.15 16.99
CA LYS A 186 -20.93 -2.94 18.17
C LYS A 186 -22.19 -3.15 18.99
N VAL A 187 -22.52 -4.40 19.28
CA VAL A 187 -23.63 -4.80 20.15
C VAL A 187 -23.06 -5.21 21.50
N LYS A 188 -23.66 -4.73 22.59
CA LYS A 188 -23.30 -5.11 23.95
C LYS A 188 -24.33 -6.05 24.56
N LYS A 189 -23.95 -6.74 25.64
CA LYS A 189 -24.83 -7.59 26.46
C LYS A 189 -25.57 -8.66 25.65
N VAL A 190 -24.86 -9.34 24.77
CA VAL A 190 -25.46 -10.35 23.88
C VAL A 190 -25.93 -11.59 24.66
N ASP A 191 -25.33 -11.86 25.81
CA ASP A 191 -25.68 -12.97 26.69
C ASP A 191 -26.54 -12.52 27.89
N PRO A 192 -27.27 -13.44 28.56
CA PRO A 192 -28.13 -13.10 29.70
C PRO A 192 -27.42 -12.48 30.91
N LEU A 193 -26.11 -12.70 31.09
CA LEU A 193 -25.33 -12.07 32.15
C LEU A 193 -24.84 -10.66 31.76
N GLY A 194 -24.96 -10.29 30.49
CA GLY A 194 -24.61 -8.97 29.97
C GLY A 194 -23.11 -8.70 29.87
N ILE A 195 -22.29 -9.74 29.74
CA ILE A 195 -20.81 -9.66 29.79
C ILE A 195 -20.13 -9.84 28.42
N THR A 196 -20.90 -10.09 27.35
CA THR A 196 -20.39 -10.30 26.00
C THR A 196 -20.70 -9.14 25.07
N ASP A 197 -19.75 -8.85 24.18
CA ASP A 197 -19.85 -7.86 23.12
C ASP A 197 -19.69 -8.53 21.74
N LEU A 198 -20.55 -8.19 20.78
CA LEU A 198 -20.40 -8.55 19.37
C LEU A 198 -19.88 -7.35 18.58
N ARG A 199 -18.71 -7.50 17.95
CA ARG A 199 -18.09 -6.50 17.06
C ARG A 199 -18.41 -6.81 15.61
N ILE A 200 -18.96 -5.84 14.87
CA ILE A 200 -19.30 -5.97 13.45
C ILE A 200 -18.37 -5.04 12.64
N ARG A 201 -17.54 -5.65 11.78
CA ARG A 201 -16.56 -4.94 10.95
C ARG A 201 -16.64 -5.38 9.49
N GLY A 202 -16.38 -4.45 8.57
CA GLY A 202 -16.19 -4.78 7.17
C GLY A 202 -14.86 -5.49 6.94
N MET A 203 -14.86 -6.52 6.10
CA MET A 203 -13.64 -7.14 5.58
C MET A 203 -13.60 -6.90 4.07
N TRP A 204 -12.81 -5.92 3.65
CA TRP A 204 -12.70 -5.55 2.25
C TRP A 204 -11.65 -6.42 1.57
N HIS A 205 -11.95 -6.83 0.35
CA HIS A 205 -10.99 -7.48 -0.53
C HIS A 205 -10.93 -6.70 -1.84
N ILE A 206 -9.73 -6.53 -2.37
CA ILE A 206 -9.51 -6.03 -3.72
C ILE A 206 -8.72 -7.08 -4.49
N GLU A 207 -9.04 -7.27 -5.77
CA GLU A 207 -8.34 -8.25 -6.60
C GLU A 207 -6.85 -7.88 -6.76
N ASN A 208 -6.03 -8.87 -7.06
CA ASN A 208 -4.60 -8.65 -7.27
C ASN A 208 -4.34 -7.74 -8.48
N PRO A 209 -3.37 -6.79 -8.43
CA PRO A 209 -2.98 -6.00 -9.60
C PRO A 209 -2.65 -6.84 -10.83
N THR A 210 -2.01 -8.01 -10.66
CA THR A 210 -1.70 -8.95 -11.75
C THR A 210 -2.96 -9.42 -12.49
N LYS A 211 -4.10 -9.54 -11.79
CA LYS A 211 -5.38 -9.87 -12.43
C LYS A 211 -6.05 -8.63 -13.02
N ILE A 212 -6.09 -7.53 -12.26
CA ILE A 212 -6.79 -6.32 -12.68
C ILE A 212 -6.14 -5.71 -13.92
N PHE A 213 -4.81 -5.69 -13.98
CA PHE A 213 -4.02 -5.08 -15.07
C PHE A 213 -3.43 -6.13 -16.03
N ASN A 214 -4.04 -7.31 -16.14
CA ASN A 214 -3.60 -8.36 -17.09
C ASN A 214 -3.59 -7.90 -18.57
N TYR A 215 -4.34 -6.85 -18.89
CA TYR A 215 -4.37 -6.21 -20.21
C TYR A 215 -3.19 -5.24 -20.45
N LEU A 216 -2.46 -4.86 -19.41
CA LEU A 216 -1.25 -4.02 -19.48
C LEU A 216 0.02 -4.83 -19.24
N TYR A 217 -0.04 -5.79 -18.33
CA TYR A 217 1.13 -6.55 -17.89
C TYR A 217 0.77 -8.00 -17.61
N ASN A 218 1.59 -8.90 -18.15
CA ASN A 218 1.54 -10.33 -17.85
C ASN A 218 2.75 -10.73 -17.01
N TYR A 219 2.48 -11.42 -15.92
CA TYR A 219 3.51 -11.97 -15.03
C TYR A 219 4.34 -13.00 -15.78
N ASP A 220 5.66 -12.81 -15.79
CA ASP A 220 6.61 -13.71 -16.45
C ASP A 220 7.17 -14.75 -15.46
N GLU A 221 6.73 -16.01 -15.56
CA GLU A 221 7.18 -17.11 -14.69
C GLU A 221 8.66 -17.47 -14.87
N THR A 222 9.29 -17.06 -15.98
CA THR A 222 10.70 -17.37 -16.25
C THR A 222 11.65 -16.45 -15.47
N LYS A 223 11.11 -15.38 -14.86
CA LYS A 223 11.88 -14.38 -14.14
C LYS A 223 11.92 -14.70 -12.65
N SER A 224 13.09 -14.50 -12.06
CA SER A 224 13.32 -14.66 -10.63
C SER A 224 12.67 -13.54 -9.80
N PHE A 225 12.63 -12.32 -10.34
CA PHE A 225 12.02 -11.15 -9.72
C PHE A 225 11.48 -10.16 -10.76
N GLN A 226 10.36 -9.51 -10.43
CA GLN A 226 9.72 -8.50 -11.29
C GLN A 226 9.24 -7.31 -10.44
N LEU A 227 9.67 -6.11 -10.79
CA LEU A 227 9.23 -4.86 -10.17
C LEU A 227 8.37 -4.09 -11.17
N ILE A 228 7.16 -3.74 -10.76
CA ILE A 228 6.19 -3.04 -11.60
C ILE A 228 5.74 -1.78 -10.87
N CYS A 229 5.76 -0.64 -11.55
CA CYS A 229 5.18 0.60 -11.05
C CYS A 229 4.11 1.10 -12.01
N LEU A 230 2.93 1.45 -11.49
CA LEU A 230 1.82 2.02 -12.26
C LEU A 230 1.32 3.30 -11.59
N MET A 231 1.33 4.38 -12.35
CA MET A 231 0.85 5.70 -11.91
C MET A 231 0.19 6.46 -13.06
N LYS A 232 -0.59 7.49 -12.74
CA LYS A 232 -1.11 8.41 -13.75
C LYS A 232 0.03 9.16 -14.44
N LYS A 233 -0.15 9.49 -15.71
CA LYS A 233 0.82 10.29 -16.47
C LYS A 233 1.07 11.67 -15.84
N GLU A 234 0.02 12.28 -15.31
CA GLU A 234 0.13 13.54 -14.53
C GLU A 234 1.05 13.38 -13.31
N LYS A 235 0.90 12.29 -12.54
CA LYS A 235 1.75 12.02 -11.37
C LYS A 235 3.20 11.82 -11.80
N TYR A 236 3.46 11.05 -12.85
CA TYR A 236 4.81 10.85 -13.38
C TYR A 236 5.46 12.18 -13.79
N ASN A 237 4.75 13.00 -14.58
CA ASN A 237 5.24 14.29 -15.05
C ASN A 237 5.43 15.33 -13.93
N SER A 238 4.80 15.12 -12.76
CA SER A 238 4.99 15.98 -11.58
C SER A 238 6.25 15.67 -10.78
N MET A 239 6.94 14.55 -11.08
CA MET A 239 8.16 14.16 -10.38
C MET A 239 9.35 15.06 -10.75
N PRO A 240 10.35 15.21 -9.87
CA PRO A 240 11.57 15.95 -10.19
C PRO A 240 12.25 15.39 -11.45
N LEU A 241 12.72 16.28 -12.33
CA LEU A 241 13.35 15.90 -13.60
C LEU A 241 14.54 14.94 -13.40
N GLU A 242 15.39 15.22 -12.41
CA GLU A 242 16.54 14.36 -12.06
C GLU A 242 16.11 12.91 -11.72
N ASP A 243 14.93 12.73 -11.12
CA ASP A 243 14.43 11.40 -10.74
C ASP A 243 13.81 10.66 -11.94
N ILE A 244 13.28 11.40 -12.92
CA ILE A 244 12.80 10.87 -14.19
C ILE A 244 13.99 10.43 -15.03
N GLU A 245 14.99 11.30 -15.20
CA GLU A 245 16.24 11.00 -15.93
C GLU A 245 16.94 9.78 -15.34
N ALA A 246 17.04 9.68 -14.00
CA ALA A 246 17.63 8.53 -13.33
C ALA A 246 16.91 7.19 -13.62
N ILE A 247 15.62 7.21 -13.96
CA ILE A 247 14.88 6.01 -14.37
C ILE A 247 15.13 5.70 -15.85
N GLU A 248 15.20 6.72 -16.71
CA GLU A 248 15.47 6.58 -18.14
C GLU A 248 16.88 6.06 -18.44
N GLU A 249 17.84 6.33 -17.55
CA GLU A 249 19.21 5.80 -17.63
C GLU A 249 19.34 4.33 -17.19
N LEU A 250 18.33 3.74 -16.55
CA LEU A 250 18.42 2.36 -16.07
C LEU A 250 18.36 1.34 -17.22
N GLU A 251 19.37 0.50 -17.29
CA GLU A 251 19.33 -0.68 -18.14
C GLU A 251 18.27 -1.69 -17.65
N ASN A 252 17.60 -2.38 -18.59
CA ASN A 252 16.59 -3.41 -18.32
C ASN A 252 15.31 -2.91 -17.62
N VAL A 253 15.05 -1.60 -17.66
CA VAL A 253 13.76 -1.02 -17.28
C VAL A 253 13.01 -0.62 -18.55
N SER A 254 11.77 -1.09 -18.70
CA SER A 254 10.88 -0.60 -19.74
C SER A 254 9.93 0.46 -19.17
N ILE A 255 9.86 1.59 -19.85
CA ILE A 255 8.95 2.71 -19.55
C ILE A 255 7.93 2.77 -20.67
N GLY A 256 6.64 2.78 -20.35
CA GLY A 256 5.58 2.82 -21.36
C GLY A 256 4.40 3.66 -20.95
N ASP A 257 3.91 4.47 -21.89
CA ASP A 257 2.59 5.08 -21.81
C ASP A 257 1.51 3.99 -21.90
N VAL A 258 0.54 4.01 -20.99
CA VAL A 258 -0.55 3.03 -20.91
C VAL A 258 -1.90 3.70 -20.72
N LYS A 259 -2.98 2.98 -21.04
CA LYS A 259 -4.36 3.41 -20.78
C LYS A 259 -4.97 2.56 -19.68
N ILE A 260 -5.22 3.15 -18.52
CA ILE A 260 -5.72 2.48 -17.32
C ILE A 260 -7.24 2.58 -17.28
N LYS A 261 -7.95 1.48 -16.99
CA LYS A 261 -9.39 1.51 -16.71
C LYS A 261 -9.67 2.41 -15.51
N ASN A 262 -10.55 3.40 -15.66
CA ASN A 262 -10.91 4.30 -14.57
C ASN A 262 -11.76 3.55 -13.51
N PRO A 263 -11.31 3.49 -12.24
CA PRO A 263 -12.05 2.78 -11.18
C PRO A 263 -13.38 3.47 -10.81
N ASN A 264 -13.54 4.76 -11.12
CA ASN A 264 -14.79 5.51 -10.91
C ASN A 264 -15.76 5.40 -12.09
N ASN A 265 -15.25 5.22 -13.31
CA ASN A 265 -16.06 5.10 -14.52
C ASN A 265 -15.38 4.21 -15.58
N PRO A 266 -15.66 2.90 -15.61
CA PRO A 266 -14.94 1.94 -16.46
C PRO A 266 -14.98 2.20 -17.98
N VAL A 267 -15.89 3.06 -18.46
CA VAL A 267 -15.95 3.46 -19.88
C VAL A 267 -14.84 4.44 -20.24
N GLN A 268 -14.32 5.17 -19.25
CA GLN A 268 -13.23 6.13 -19.41
C GLN A 268 -11.88 5.46 -19.14
N LEU A 269 -10.90 5.81 -19.96
CA LEU A 269 -9.51 5.40 -19.76
C LEU A 269 -8.70 6.59 -19.22
N ILE A 270 -7.78 6.32 -18.31
CA ILE A 270 -6.86 7.27 -17.70
C ILE A 270 -5.50 7.09 -18.38
N ASP A 271 -4.85 8.19 -18.73
CA ASP A 271 -3.46 8.18 -19.17
C ASP A 271 -2.52 7.84 -18.01
N GLY A 272 -1.71 6.80 -18.20
CA GLY A 272 -0.78 6.29 -17.20
C GLY A 272 0.61 6.05 -17.75
N VAL A 273 1.55 5.87 -16.83
CA VAL A 273 2.91 5.41 -17.11
C VAL A 273 3.14 4.12 -16.33
N MET A 274 3.68 3.12 -17.01
CA MET A 274 4.08 1.86 -16.41
C MET A 274 5.60 1.69 -16.52
N LEU A 275 6.23 1.42 -15.38
CA LEU A 275 7.64 1.05 -15.28
C LEU A 275 7.73 -0.44 -14.98
N VAL A 276 8.58 -1.17 -15.69
CA VAL A 276 8.76 -2.60 -15.46
C VAL A 276 10.23 -2.96 -15.50
N PHE A 277 10.69 -3.64 -14.45
CA PHE A 277 12.02 -4.25 -14.35
C PHE A 277 11.86 -5.75 -14.11
N LYS A 278 12.67 -6.57 -14.77
CA LYS A 278 12.61 -8.04 -14.68
C LYS A 278 14.01 -8.66 -14.72
N ILE A 279 14.26 -9.63 -13.84
CA ILE A 279 15.50 -10.44 -13.83
C ILE A 279 15.20 -11.91 -13.61
#